data_AF-A0AB36E2S3-F1
#
_entry.id   AF-A0AB36E2S3-F1
#
_cell.length_a   1.000
_cell.length_b   1.000
_cell.length_c   1.000
_cell.angle_alpha   90.00
_cell.angle_beta   90.00
_cell.angle_gamma   90.00
#
_symmetry.space_group_name_H-M   'P 1'
#
loop_
_entity.id
_entity.type
_entity.pdbx_description
1 polymer ?
#
loop_
_entity_poly.entity_id
_entity_poly.type
_entity_poly.pdbx_seq_one_letter_code
_entity_poly.pdbx_strand_id
1 'polypeptide(L)' 'MKIKQILIAIDQLVNTLVGGYADETISSRCYRNAKLKGSPKKRWVFFYALINTLFCDKNHCKIAYQSEVLRRQYPSDFKE' A
#
# COMPACT_ATOMS: atom_id res chain seq x y z
N MET A 1 -12.98 16.73 8.28
CA MET A 1 -12.26 16.03 7.19
C MET A 1 -11.18 15.14 7.78
N LYS A 2 -11.11 13.87 7.38
CA LYS A 2 -10.05 12.97 7.83
C LYS A 2 -8.83 13.19 6.93
N ILE A 3 -7.86 14.03 7.34
CA ILE A 3 -6.63 14.34 6.56
C ILE A 3 -5.98 13.06 6.00
N LYS A 4 -5.98 11.99 6.81
CA LYS A 4 -5.53 10.65 6.41
C LYS A 4 -6.20 10.12 5.12
N GLN A 5 -7.51 10.32 4.95
CA GLN A 5 -8.25 9.87 3.76
C GLN A 5 -7.81 10.62 2.51
N ILE A 6 -7.47 11.91 2.64
CA ILE A 6 -6.96 12.71 1.52
C ILE A 6 -5.60 12.17 1.08
N LEU A 7 -4.71 11.88 2.03
CA LEU A 7 -3.40 11.31 1.74
C LEU A 7 -3.50 9.93 1.07
N ILE A 8 -4.41 9.08 1.56
CA ILE A 8 -4.70 7.77 0.96
C ILE A 8 -5.24 7.92 -0.47
N ALA A 9 -6.20 8.83 -0.69
CA ALA A 9 -6.77 9.07 -2.00
C ALA A 9 -5.72 9.57 -3.00
N ILE A 10 -4.81 10.44 -2.57
CA ILE A 10 -3.68 10.88 -3.41
C ILE A 10 -2.76 9.69 -3.74
N ASP A 11 -2.41 8.86 -2.77
CA ASP A 11 -1.56 7.69 -2.99
C ASP A 11 -2.20 6.67 -3.94
N GLN A 12 -3.49 6.38 -3.76
CA GLN A 12 -4.28 5.52 -4.65
C GLN A 12 -4.41 6.11 -6.06
N LEU A 13 -4.59 7.43 -6.19
CA LEU A 13 -4.57 8.11 -7.48
C LEU A 13 -3.22 7.94 -8.18
N VAL A 14 -2.11 8.21 -7.50
CA VAL A 14 -0.78 7.99 -8.08
C VAL A 14 -0.58 6.53 -8.44
N ASN A 15 -1.01 5.59 -7.58
CA ASN A 15 -0.91 4.15 -7.84
C ASN A 15 -1.65 3.75 -9.13
N THR A 16 -2.88 4.24 -9.33
CA THR A 16 -3.68 3.95 -10.53
C THR A 16 -3.05 4.54 -11.79
N LEU A 17 -2.52 5.77 -11.74
CA LEU A 17 -1.80 6.39 -12.85
C LEU A 17 -0.57 5.56 -13.28
N VAL A 18 0.06 4.81 -12.36
CA VAL A 18 1.16 3.88 -12.66
C VAL A 18 0.73 2.41 -12.75
N GLY A 19 -0.54 2.16 -13.11
CA GLY A 19 -1.09 0.83 -13.41
C GLY A 19 -1.34 -0.06 -12.19
N GLY A 20 -1.63 0.53 -11.04
CA GLY A 20 -2.13 -0.13 -9.84
C GLY A 20 -3.65 -0.11 -9.74
N TYR A 21 -4.20 -0.63 -8.64
CA TYR A 21 -5.65 -0.66 -8.38
C TYR A 21 -6.10 0.55 -7.56
N ALA A 22 -7.36 0.97 -7.75
CA ALA A 22 -7.93 2.17 -7.13
C ALA A 22 -8.13 2.06 -5.60
N ASP A 23 -8.16 0.85 -5.07
CA ASP A 23 -8.28 0.51 -3.66
C ASP A 23 -6.95 0.04 -3.04
N GLU A 24 -5.84 0.16 -3.77
CA GLU A 24 -4.52 -0.29 -3.33
C GLU A 24 -3.56 0.91 -3.19
N THR A 25 -2.98 1.09 -2.00
CA THR A 25 -1.87 2.02 -1.82
C THR A 25 -0.56 1.51 -2.45
N ILE A 26 0.36 2.40 -2.83
CA ILE A 26 1.67 2.05 -3.40
C ILE A 26 2.45 1.15 -2.43
N SER A 27 2.46 1.49 -1.14
CA SER A 27 3.11 0.69 -0.09
C SER A 27 2.55 -0.74 -0.02
N SER A 28 1.22 -0.90 -0.11
CA SER A 28 0.57 -2.21 -0.18
C SER A 28 0.99 -2.99 -1.44
N ARG A 29 0.97 -2.33 -2.61
CA ARG A 29 1.39 -2.91 -3.88
C ARG A 29 2.84 -3.38 -3.86
N CYS A 30 3.73 -2.60 -3.26
CA CYS A 30 5.14 -2.96 -3.08
C CYS A 30 5.28 -4.22 -2.23
N TYR A 31 4.57 -4.33 -1.10
CA TYR A 31 4.61 -5.53 -0.27
C TYR A 31 4.11 -6.76 -1.02
N ARG A 32 2.94 -6.69 -1.66
CA ARG A 32 2.35 -7.82 -2.39
C ARG A 32 3.27 -8.34 -3.49
N ASN A 33 3.91 -7.43 -4.23
CA ASN A 33 4.82 -7.82 -5.31
C ASN A 33 6.22 -8.26 -4.84
N ALA A 34 6.69 -7.78 -3.69
CA ALA A 34 8.01 -8.11 -3.16
C ALA A 34 8.03 -9.35 -2.25
N LYS A 35 6.93 -9.63 -1.54
CA LYS A 35 6.87 -10.65 -0.47
C LYS A 35 5.88 -11.78 -0.71
N LEU A 36 4.79 -11.57 -1.46
CA LEU A 36 3.75 -12.59 -1.65
C LEU A 36 3.86 -13.36 -2.97
N LYS A 37 4.69 -12.89 -3.91
CA LYS A 37 4.97 -13.60 -5.17
C LYS A 37 6.11 -14.60 -4.96
N GLY A 38 5.98 -15.80 -5.54
CA GLY A 38 7.03 -16.84 -5.48
C GLY A 38 8.35 -16.42 -6.13
N SER A 39 8.30 -15.58 -7.17
CA SER A 39 9.47 -15.02 -7.85
C SER A 39 9.36 -13.49 -7.98
N PRO A 40 9.70 -12.73 -6.92
CA PRO A 40 9.55 -11.28 -6.93
C PRO A 40 10.56 -10.62 -7.88
N LYS A 41 10.10 -9.69 -8.72
CA LYS A 41 11.00 -8.91 -9.58
C LYS A 41 11.89 -8.00 -8.72
N LYS A 42 13.18 -7.88 -9.06
CA LYS A 42 14.17 -7.06 -8.32
C LYS A 42 13.70 -5.64 -8.03
N ARG A 43 13.01 -5.00 -8.98
CA ARG A 43 12.44 -3.64 -8.80
C ARG A 43 11.52 -3.54 -7.59
N TRP A 44 10.69 -4.55 -7.34
CA TRP A 44 9.72 -4.53 -6.24
C TRP A 44 10.39 -4.74 -4.89
N VAL A 45 11.41 -5.59 -4.84
CA VAL A 45 12.24 -5.78 -3.65
C VAL A 45 12.96 -4.48 -3.29
N PHE A 46 13.50 -3.77 -4.30
CA PHE A 46 14.11 -2.46 -4.13
C PHE A 46 13.13 -1.43 -3.59
N PHE A 47 11.98 -1.23 -4.25
CA PHE A 47 10.98 -0.24 -3.79
C PHE A 47 10.42 -0.57 -2.42
N TYR A 48 10.22 -1.86 -2.10
CA TYR A 48 9.82 -2.30 -0.76
C TYR A 48 10.83 -1.86 0.32
N ALA A 49 12.13 -2.07 0.07
CA ALA A 49 13.18 -1.66 0.99
C ALA A 49 13.26 -0.13 1.09
N LEU A 50 13.25 0.57 -0.05
CA LEU A 50 13.31 2.03 -0.13
C LEU A 50 12.18 2.68 0.68
N ILE A 51 10.94 2.27 0.45
CA ILE A 51 9.76 2.86 1.12
C ILE A 51 9.82 2.62 2.62
N ASN A 52 10.09 1.38 3.08
CA ASN A 52 10.21 1.11 4.51
C ASN A 52 11.30 1.97 5.17
N THR A 53 12.43 2.21 4.48
CA THR A 53 13.48 3.11 4.97
C THR A 53 13.04 4.57 5.00
N LEU A 54 12.36 5.07 3.95
CA LEU A 54 11.86 6.45 3.91
C LEU A 54 10.87 6.75 5.04
N PHE A 55 10.05 5.77 5.43
CA PHE A 55 9.12 5.89 6.55
C PHE A 55 9.73 5.55 7.91
N CYS A 56 11.04 5.25 7.97
CA CYS A 56 11.73 4.80 9.18
C CYS A 56 11.03 3.64 9.92
N ASP A 57 10.27 2.81 9.18
CA ASP A 57 9.50 1.69 9.73
C ASP A 57 9.65 0.46 8.82
N LYS A 58 10.30 -0.57 9.36
CA LYS A 58 10.57 -1.85 8.67
C LYS A 58 9.30 -2.59 8.27
N ASN A 59 8.17 -2.31 8.91
CA ASN A 59 6.88 -2.95 8.67
C ASN A 59 5.89 -2.05 7.92
N HIS A 60 6.27 -0.84 7.50
CA HIS A 60 5.37 0.13 6.89
C HIS A 60 4.55 -0.48 5.73
N CYS A 61 5.23 -1.04 4.73
CA CYS A 61 4.57 -1.66 3.57
C CYS A 61 3.70 -2.87 3.95
N LYS A 62 4.11 -3.63 4.98
CA LYS A 62 3.33 -4.78 5.48
C LYS A 62 2.03 -4.30 6.16
N ILE A 63 2.12 -3.25 6.97
CA ILE A 63 0.98 -2.65 7.67
C ILE A 63 0.01 -2.01 6.66
N ALA A 64 0.53 -1.38 5.61
CA ALA A 64 -0.27 -0.86 4.50
C ALA A 64 -1.06 -2.00 3.84
N TYR A 65 -0.38 -3.09 3.46
CA TYR A 65 -1.04 -4.28 2.92
C TYR A 65 -2.13 -4.85 3.84
N GLN A 66 -1.83 -5.02 5.13
CA GLN A 66 -2.81 -5.49 6.11
C GLN A 66 -4.00 -4.52 6.26
N SER A 67 -3.76 -3.23 6.11
CA SER A 67 -4.82 -2.22 6.19
C SER A 67 -5.78 -2.29 5.00
N GLU A 68 -5.29 -2.62 3.81
CA GLU A 68 -6.14 -2.87 2.63
C GLU A 68 -6.93 -4.17 2.81
N VAL A 69 -6.27 -5.26 3.20
CA VAL A 69 -6.92 -6.57 3.44
C VAL A 69 -8.05 -6.46 4.48
N LEU A 70 -7.80 -5.71 5.56
CA LEU A 70 -8.77 -5.49 6.63
C LEU A 70 -9.72 -4.31 6.37
N ARG A 71 -9.66 -3.69 5.18
CA ARG A 71 -10.46 -2.52 4.77
C ARG A 71 -10.51 -1.42 5.83
N ARG A 72 -9.37 -1.15 6.48
CA ARG A 72 -9.30 -0.17 7.60
C ARG A 72 -9.58 1.26 7.16
N GLN A 73 -9.47 1.52 5.87
CA GLN A 73 -9.72 2.82 5.26
C GLN A 73 -11.22 3.06 4.99
N TYR A 74 -12.03 2.00 4.99
CA TYR A 74 -13.46 2.08 4.66
C TYR A 74 -14.25 2.70 5.83
N PRO A 75 -15.38 3.37 5.55
CA PRO A 75 -16.35 3.74 6.57
C PRO A 75 -16.84 2.49 7.33
N SER A 76 -17.29 2.68 8.57
CA SER A 76 -17.84 1.59 9.41
C SER A 76 -19.02 0.88 8.74
N ASP A 77 -19.78 1.62 7.94
CA ASP A 77 -21.02 1.16 7.30
C ASP A 77 -20.78 0.10 6.21
N PHE A 78 -19.52 -0.10 5.79
CA PHE A 78 -19.10 -1.08 4.78
C PHE A 78 -18.36 -2.30 5.37
N LYS A 79 -18.37 -2.47 6.70
CA LYS A 79 -17.79 -3.64 7.36
C LYS A 79 -18.88 -4.70 7.57
N GLU A 80 -18.95 -5.63 6.64
CA GLU A 80 -19.71 -6.90 6.78
C GLU A 80 -18.88 -7.96 7.48
#